data_AF-A0A8K0J5G6-F1
#
_entry.id   AF-A0A8K0J5G6-F1
#
_cell.length_a   1.000
_cell.length_b   1.000
_cell.length_c   1.000
_cell.angle_alpha   90.00
_cell.angle_beta   90.00
_cell.angle_gamma   90.00
#
_symmetry.space_group_name_H-M   'P 1'
#
loop_
_entity.id
_entity.type
_entity.pdbx_description
1 polymer ?
#
loop_
_entity_poly.entity_id
_entity_poly.type
_entity_poly.pdbx_seq_one_letter_code
_entity_poly.pdbx_strand_id
1 'polypeptide(L)'
;TGHLADLFGVFPEHRRVLGDDARLAPGRGKPLPDIFLLALRTINESLDEGEEPVAPEECLVFEDAVPGVEAGRRAGMRVVWVPHPKLKEEVAGREGEILAGRAGEAGEVDMHQVGEVDDGWAEELATLEAFAFAKYGIVPAV
;
A
#
# COMPACT_ATOMS: atom_id res chain seq x y z
N THR A 1 9.77 -10.34 16.31
CA THR A 1 8.68 -9.35 16.27
C THR A 1 8.38 -8.68 17.61
N GLY A 2 8.97 -9.12 18.75
CA GLY A 2 8.68 -8.55 20.07
C GLY A 2 9.00 -7.06 20.28
N HIS A 3 9.81 -6.43 19.42
CA HIS A 3 10.14 -5.01 19.50
C HIS A 3 9.10 -4.08 18.84
N LEU A 4 8.06 -4.64 18.19
CA LEU A 4 7.01 -3.89 17.48
C LEU A 4 5.61 -4.10 18.11
N ALA A 5 5.54 -4.71 19.29
CA ALA A 5 4.27 -5.03 19.94
C ALA A 5 3.42 -3.77 20.17
N ASP A 6 4.04 -2.68 20.61
CA ASP A 6 3.36 -1.39 20.82
C ASP A 6 2.85 -0.80 19.51
N LEU A 7 3.62 -0.92 18.42
CA LEU A 7 3.22 -0.47 17.09
C LEU A 7 2.00 -1.25 16.60
N PHE A 8 1.98 -2.58 16.76
CA PHE A 8 0.82 -3.37 16.34
C PHE A 8 -0.39 -3.15 17.24
N GLY A 9 -0.19 -2.73 18.49
CA GLY A 9 -1.24 -2.49 19.48
C GLY A 9 -2.32 -1.50 19.04
N VAL A 10 -1.99 -0.56 18.14
CA VAL A 10 -2.96 0.43 17.62
C VAL A 10 -3.90 -0.14 16.55
N PHE A 11 -3.62 -1.33 16.03
CA PHE A 11 -4.47 -2.02 15.05
C PHE A 11 -5.27 -3.14 15.73
N PRO A 12 -6.59 -3.28 15.51
CA PRO A 12 -7.34 -4.43 16.01
C PRO A 12 -6.74 -5.74 15.51
N GLU A 13 -6.55 -6.72 16.40
CA GLU A 13 -5.84 -7.97 16.07
C GLU A 13 -6.43 -8.70 14.86
N HIS A 14 -7.76 -8.78 14.78
CA HIS A 14 -8.47 -9.43 13.68
C HIS A 14 -8.32 -8.71 12.33
N ARG A 15 -7.86 -7.46 12.29
CA ARG A 15 -7.57 -6.68 11.06
C ARG A 15 -6.09 -6.71 10.67
N ARG A 16 -5.22 -7.36 11.44
CA ARG A 16 -3.78 -7.45 11.13
C ARG A 16 -3.54 -8.55 10.09
N VAL A 17 -2.89 -8.18 8.99
CA VAL A 17 -2.39 -9.10 7.97
C VAL A 17 -0.87 -8.93 7.91
N LEU A 18 -0.13 -10.02 8.10
CA LEU A 18 1.33 -10.02 8.11
C LEU A 18 1.90 -10.77 6.90
N GLY A 19 3.20 -10.60 6.63
CA GLY A 19 3.85 -11.21 5.45
C GLY A 19 3.86 -12.75 5.45
N ASP A 20 3.71 -13.36 6.63
CA ASP A 20 3.63 -14.80 6.85
C ASP A 20 2.19 -15.30 7.08
N ASP A 21 1.18 -14.49 6.77
CA ASP A 21 -0.22 -14.86 6.91
C ASP A 21 -0.56 -16.08 6.04
N ALA A 22 -1.04 -17.16 6.67
CA ALA A 22 -1.33 -18.43 6.02
C ALA A 22 -2.44 -18.35 4.95
N ARG A 23 -3.22 -17.27 4.92
CA ARG A 23 -4.24 -17.01 3.89
C ARG A 23 -3.62 -16.57 2.56
N LEU A 24 -2.34 -16.18 2.55
CA LEU A 24 -1.59 -15.88 1.33
C LEU A 24 -1.01 -17.16 0.73
N ALA A 25 -1.29 -17.40 -0.55
CA ALA A 25 -0.70 -18.54 -1.24
C ALA A 25 0.82 -18.33 -1.46
N PRO A 26 1.64 -19.41 -1.43
CA PRO A 26 3.08 -19.31 -1.67
C PRO A 26 3.40 -18.60 -2.99
N GLY A 27 4.35 -17.66 -2.96
CA GLY A 27 4.74 -16.87 -4.12
C GLY A 27 3.78 -15.73 -4.49
N ARG A 28 2.76 -15.45 -3.67
CA ARG A 28 1.82 -14.33 -3.85
C ARG A 28 2.17 -13.09 -3.03
N GLY A 29 3.43 -12.95 -2.64
CA GLY A 29 3.92 -11.74 -2.01
C GLY A 29 3.96 -10.57 -2.99
N LYS A 30 4.31 -9.38 -2.47
CA LYS A 30 4.64 -8.20 -3.29
C LYS A 30 5.67 -8.61 -4.36
N PRO A 31 5.51 -8.18 -5.62
CA PRO A 31 4.67 -7.08 -6.11
C PRO A 31 3.24 -7.46 -6.52
N LEU A 32 2.77 -8.66 -6.18
CA LEU A 32 1.38 -9.04 -6.37
C LEU A 32 0.48 -8.36 -5.31
N PRO A 33 -0.77 -8.03 -5.65
CA PRO A 33 -1.63 -7.20 -4.80
C PRO A 33 -2.25 -7.95 -3.61
N ASP A 34 -2.04 -9.27 -3.53
CA ASP A 34 -2.80 -10.18 -2.67
C ASP A 34 -2.80 -9.78 -1.20
N ILE A 35 -1.68 -9.30 -0.66
CA ILE A 35 -1.61 -8.87 0.75
C ILE A 35 -2.49 -7.65 1.04
N PHE A 36 -2.56 -6.70 0.10
CA PHE A 36 -3.41 -5.52 0.25
C PHE A 36 -4.88 -5.86 0.03
N LEU A 37 -5.19 -6.72 -0.94
CA LEU A 37 -6.56 -7.21 -1.16
C LEU A 37 -7.05 -8.07 0.01
N LEU A 38 -6.17 -8.85 0.64
CA LEU A 38 -6.48 -9.61 1.86
C LEU A 38 -6.74 -8.67 3.03
N ALA A 39 -5.94 -7.61 3.19
CA ALA A 39 -6.17 -6.60 4.23
C ALA A 39 -7.53 -5.90 4.04
N LEU A 40 -7.85 -5.46 2.82
CA LEU A 40 -9.14 -4.84 2.50
C LEU A 40 -10.30 -5.79 2.78
N ARG A 41 -10.21 -7.05 2.33
CA ARG A 41 -11.22 -8.08 2.63
C ARG A 41 -11.41 -8.25 4.14
N THR A 42 -10.31 -8.34 4.88
CA THR A 42 -10.35 -8.52 6.34
C THR A 42 -11.03 -7.33 7.03
N ILE A 43 -10.80 -6.11 6.55
CA ILE A 43 -11.51 -4.91 7.04
C ILE A 43 -13.01 -5.03 6.74
N ASN A 44 -13.38 -5.28 5.48
CA ASN A 44 -14.78 -5.35 5.04
C ASN A 44 -15.58 -6.47 5.71
N GLU A 45 -14.96 -7.61 5.99
CA GLU A 45 -15.59 -8.73 6.71
C GLU A 45 -15.81 -8.44 8.21
N SER A 46 -15.19 -7.38 8.73
CA SER A 46 -15.25 -6.98 10.15
C SER A 46 -16.01 -5.68 10.38
N LEU A 47 -16.73 -5.19 9.37
CA LEU A 47 -17.59 -4.02 9.47
C LEU A 47 -18.89 -4.38 10.21
N ASP A 48 -19.47 -3.40 10.91
CA ASP A 48 -20.74 -3.57 11.59
C ASP A 48 -21.91 -3.62 10.59
N GLU A 49 -23.06 -4.16 11.03
CA GLU A 49 -24.25 -4.22 10.18
C GLU A 49 -24.69 -2.81 9.76
N GLY A 50 -24.76 -2.58 8.45
CA GLY A 50 -25.17 -1.30 7.87
C GLY A 50 -24.01 -0.36 7.50
N GLU A 51 -22.76 -0.71 7.82
CA GLU A 51 -21.60 -0.01 7.26
C GLU A 51 -21.37 -0.40 5.79
N GLU A 52 -21.03 0.58 4.96
CA GLU A 52 -20.72 0.34 3.55
C GLU A 52 -19.32 -0.27 3.40
N PRO A 53 -19.14 -1.31 2.57
CA PRO A 53 -17.82 -1.87 2.29
C PRO A 53 -16.88 -0.83 1.67
N VAL A 54 -15.64 -0.79 2.15
CA VAL A 54 -14.58 0.07 1.62
C VAL A 54 -14.19 -0.40 0.22
N ALA A 55 -14.08 0.53 -0.73
CA ALA A 55 -13.57 0.27 -2.07
C ALA A 55 -12.03 0.38 -2.13
N PRO A 56 -11.35 -0.28 -3.09
CA PRO A 56 -9.90 -0.16 -3.22
C PRO A 56 -9.40 1.29 -3.38
N GLU A 57 -10.12 2.12 -4.12
CA GLU A 57 -9.81 3.54 -4.34
C GLU A 57 -9.90 4.42 -3.08
N GLU A 58 -10.59 3.93 -2.05
CA GLU A 58 -10.70 4.57 -0.74
C GLU A 58 -9.57 4.14 0.20
N CYS A 59 -8.75 3.15 -0.21
CA CYS A 59 -7.60 2.70 0.55
C CYS A 59 -6.36 3.55 0.24
N LEU A 60 -5.59 3.82 1.30
CA LEU A 60 -4.29 4.48 1.22
C LEU A 60 -3.19 3.56 1.75
N VAL A 61 -2.26 3.20 0.87
CA VAL A 61 -1.11 2.34 1.18
C VAL A 61 0.11 3.22 1.47
N PHE A 62 0.79 2.96 2.58
CA PHE A 62 2.11 3.53 2.87
C PHE A 62 3.18 2.46 2.62
N GLU A 63 4.17 2.78 1.78
CA GLU A 63 5.20 1.84 1.36
C GLU A 63 6.56 2.49 1.25
N ASP A 64 7.62 1.74 1.49
CA ASP A 64 9.01 2.19 1.33
C ASP A 64 9.71 1.52 0.14
N ALA A 65 9.27 0.32 -0.25
CA ALA A 65 9.91 -0.50 -1.27
C ALA A 65 9.16 -0.47 -2.61
N VAL A 66 9.91 -0.51 -3.72
CA VAL A 66 9.37 -0.52 -5.09
C VAL A 66 8.34 -1.65 -5.32
N PRO A 67 8.59 -2.92 -4.92
CA PRO A 67 7.59 -3.97 -5.09
C PRO A 67 6.29 -3.70 -4.32
N GLY A 68 6.37 -3.00 -3.18
CA GLY A 68 5.20 -2.62 -2.39
C GLY A 68 4.34 -1.57 -3.08
N VAL A 69 4.98 -0.55 -3.67
CA VAL A 69 4.28 0.47 -4.46
C VAL A 69 3.53 -0.20 -5.62
N GLU A 70 4.22 -1.06 -6.36
CA GLU A 70 3.65 -1.77 -7.49
C GLU A 70 2.47 -2.68 -7.06
N ALA A 71 2.59 -3.38 -5.92
CA ALA A 71 1.49 -4.16 -5.35
C ALA A 71 0.28 -3.29 -4.95
N GLY A 72 0.49 -2.12 -4.35
CA GLY A 72 -0.58 -1.18 -3.99
C GLY A 72 -1.31 -0.66 -5.22
N ARG A 73 -0.55 -0.30 -6.27
CA ARG A 73 -1.11 0.10 -7.56
C ARG A 73 -1.95 -1.02 -8.20
N ARG A 74 -1.44 -2.26 -8.19
CA ARG A 74 -2.19 -3.43 -8.68
C ARG A 74 -3.43 -3.77 -7.89
N ALA A 75 -3.49 -3.35 -6.62
CA ALA A 75 -4.68 -3.49 -5.81
C ALA A 75 -5.74 -2.42 -6.12
N GLY A 76 -5.46 -1.46 -7.00
CA GLY A 76 -6.34 -0.31 -7.29
C GLY A 76 -6.28 0.78 -6.21
N MET A 77 -5.33 0.70 -5.28
CA MET A 77 -5.27 1.58 -4.11
C MET A 77 -4.38 2.79 -4.36
N ARG A 78 -4.62 3.87 -3.60
CA ARG A 78 -3.73 5.03 -3.58
C ARG A 78 -2.46 4.68 -2.82
N VAL A 79 -1.32 5.20 -3.24
CA VAL A 79 -0.02 4.87 -2.62
C VAL A 79 0.76 6.12 -2.23
N VAL A 80 1.30 6.12 -1.02
CA VAL A 80 2.31 7.08 -0.55
C VAL A 80 3.61 6.31 -0.42
N TRP A 81 4.54 6.60 -1.32
CA TRP A 81 5.87 6.01 -1.33
C TRP A 81 6.82 6.87 -0.49
N VAL A 82 7.44 6.26 0.52
CA VAL A 82 8.38 6.88 1.46
C VAL A 82 9.71 6.13 1.40
N PRO A 83 10.48 6.25 0.30
CA PRO A 83 11.69 5.48 0.12
C PRO A 83 12.79 5.90 1.09
N HIS A 84 13.61 4.92 1.48
CA HIS A 84 14.90 5.24 2.09
C HIS A 84 15.76 6.07 1.10
N PRO A 85 16.52 7.10 1.56
CA PRO A 85 17.28 7.97 0.66
C PRO A 85 18.22 7.24 -0.31
N LYS A 86 18.87 6.16 0.13
CA LYS A 86 19.71 5.33 -0.74
C LYS A 86 18.95 4.61 -1.85
N LEU A 87 17.74 4.12 -1.57
CA LEU A 87 16.90 3.53 -2.62
C LEU A 87 16.54 4.59 -3.65
N LYS A 88 16.24 5.82 -3.19
CA LYS A 88 15.98 6.95 -4.08
C LYS A 88 17.17 7.27 -5.00
N GLU A 89 18.40 7.21 -4.49
CA GLU A 89 19.60 7.35 -5.32
C GLU A 89 19.73 6.22 -6.36
N GLU A 90 19.43 4.97 -5.97
CA GLU A 90 19.52 3.80 -6.86
C GLU A 90 18.50 3.83 -8.01
N VAL A 91 17.32 4.37 -7.77
CA VAL A 91 16.21 4.42 -8.75
C VAL A 91 16.03 5.78 -9.41
N ALA A 92 17.02 6.67 -9.27
CA ALA A 92 16.96 8.03 -9.80
C ALA A 92 16.61 8.04 -11.30
N GLY A 93 15.58 8.81 -11.67
CA GLY A 93 15.05 8.90 -13.02
C GLY A 93 13.97 7.86 -13.36
N ARG A 94 13.63 6.95 -12.45
CA ARG A 94 12.56 5.94 -12.61
C ARG A 94 11.36 6.17 -11.69
N GLU A 95 11.33 7.28 -10.95
CA GLU A 95 10.32 7.57 -9.94
C GLU A 95 8.91 7.56 -10.54
N GLY A 96 8.73 8.16 -11.71
CA GLY A 96 7.44 8.16 -12.41
C GLY A 96 6.93 6.77 -12.75
N GLU A 97 7.83 5.87 -13.20
CA GLU A 97 7.48 4.46 -13.48
C GLU A 97 7.11 3.72 -12.19
N ILE A 98 7.85 3.95 -11.12
CA ILE A 98 7.59 3.35 -9.80
C ILE A 98 6.22 3.80 -9.28
N LEU A 99 5.93 5.10 -9.31
CA LEU A 99 4.65 5.66 -8.86
C LEU A 99 3.47 5.16 -9.73
N ALA A 100 3.70 4.89 -11.01
CA ALA A 100 2.72 4.22 -11.87
C ALA A 100 2.55 2.72 -11.56
N GLY A 101 3.43 2.11 -10.75
CA GLY A 101 3.47 0.66 -10.54
C GLY A 101 4.02 -0.11 -11.74
N ARG A 102 4.80 0.55 -12.59
CA ARG A 102 5.38 0.02 -13.84
C ARG A 102 6.86 -0.35 -13.69
N ALA A 103 7.33 -0.58 -12.47
CA ALA A 103 8.74 -0.86 -12.20
C ALA A 103 9.21 -2.21 -12.76
N GLY A 104 8.27 -3.14 -13.01
CA GLY A 104 8.53 -4.43 -13.66
C GLY A 104 8.94 -5.52 -12.67
N GLU A 105 8.70 -5.32 -11.38
CA GLU A 105 9.12 -6.25 -10.33
C GLU A 105 8.40 -7.61 -10.45
N ALA A 106 7.21 -7.65 -11.07
CA ALA A 106 6.44 -8.89 -11.28
C ALA A 106 6.82 -9.66 -12.56
N GLY A 107 7.79 -9.20 -13.35
CA GLY A 107 8.03 -9.70 -14.70
C GLY A 107 7.20 -8.95 -15.75
N GLU A 108 6.59 -9.66 -16.71
CA GLU A 108 5.73 -9.03 -17.73
C GLU A 108 4.54 -8.33 -17.04
N VAL A 109 4.50 -7.00 -17.14
CA VAL A 109 3.47 -6.17 -16.53
C VAL A 109 2.24 -6.17 -17.41
N ASP A 110 1.13 -6.73 -16.91
CA ASP A 110 -0.18 -6.44 -17.49
C ASP A 110 -0.50 -4.97 -17.25
N MET A 111 -0.45 -4.17 -18.32
CA MET A 111 -0.65 -2.72 -18.26
C MET A 111 -2.05 -2.33 -17.77
N HIS A 112 -3.03 -3.25 -17.82
CA HIS A 112 -4.37 -3.02 -17.26
C HIS A 112 -4.40 -3.06 -15.73
N GLN A 113 -3.37 -3.61 -15.09
CA GLN A 113 -3.30 -3.72 -13.63
C GLN A 113 -2.53 -2.56 -12.98
N VAL A 114 -1.95 -1.66 -13.76
CA VAL A 114 -1.05 -0.60 -13.26
C VAL A 114 -1.55 0.78 -13.70
N GLY A 115 -1.04 1.82 -13.05
CA GLY A 115 -1.39 3.21 -13.33
C GLY A 115 -0.71 3.79 -14.56
N GLU A 116 -0.99 5.07 -14.82
CA GLU A 116 -0.23 5.87 -15.78
C GLU A 116 0.81 6.74 -15.03
N VAL A 117 1.87 7.11 -15.73
CA VAL A 117 2.83 8.09 -15.18
C VAL A 117 2.11 9.44 -15.00
N ASP A 118 2.35 10.07 -13.86
CA ASP A 118 1.75 11.36 -13.46
C ASP A 118 0.21 11.36 -13.30
N ASP A 119 -0.41 10.20 -13.07
CA ASP A 119 -1.86 10.10 -12.79
C ASP A 119 -2.29 10.60 -11.40
N GLY A 120 -1.32 10.90 -10.53
CA GLY A 120 -1.54 11.42 -9.18
C GLY A 120 -2.14 10.42 -8.19
N TRP A 121 -2.25 9.14 -8.57
CA TRP A 121 -2.79 8.09 -7.71
C TRP A 121 -1.76 7.56 -6.72
N ALA A 122 -0.48 7.73 -7.03
CA ALA A 122 0.60 7.59 -6.07
C ALA A 122 1.44 8.86 -5.99
N GLU A 123 2.05 9.09 -4.83
CA GLU A 123 2.99 10.19 -4.63
C GLU A 123 4.17 9.77 -3.77
N GLU A 124 5.28 10.49 -3.93
CA GLU A 124 6.47 10.33 -3.12
C GLU A 124 6.49 11.36 -1.98
N LEU A 125 6.80 10.92 -0.76
CA LEU A 125 7.11 11.78 0.37
C LEU A 125 8.46 11.38 0.98
N ALA A 126 9.26 12.35 1.43
CA ALA A 126 10.51 12.05 2.14
C ALA A 126 10.28 11.56 3.59
N THR A 127 9.15 11.93 4.20
CA THR A 127 8.78 11.59 5.59
C THR A 127 7.28 11.77 5.80
N LEU A 128 6.74 11.17 6.86
CA LEU A 128 5.33 11.29 7.29
C LEU A 128 5.10 12.31 8.42
N GLU A 129 6.14 12.99 8.94
CA GLU A 129 6.02 13.92 10.07
C GLU A 129 5.04 15.10 9.85
N ALA A 130 4.81 15.49 8.60
CA ALA A 130 3.86 16.54 8.21
C ALA A 130 2.84 16.03 7.19
N PHE A 131 2.42 14.77 7.35
CA PHE A 131 1.49 14.13 6.43
C PHE A 131 0.17 14.92 6.31
N ALA A 132 -0.22 15.23 5.07
CA ALA A 132 -1.36 16.09 4.78
C ALA A 132 -2.69 15.32 4.86
N PHE A 133 -3.12 14.91 6.06
CA PHE A 133 -4.33 14.12 6.29
C PHE A 133 -5.57 14.63 5.52
N ALA A 134 -5.78 15.95 5.50
CA ALA A 134 -6.91 16.58 4.82
C ALA A 134 -6.96 16.30 3.30
N LYS A 135 -5.80 16.09 2.64
CA LYS A 135 -5.72 15.71 1.22
C LYS A 135 -6.41 14.36 0.93
N TYR A 136 -6.50 13.51 1.94
CA TYR A 136 -7.09 12.17 1.85
C TYR A 136 -8.44 12.07 2.57
N GLY A 137 -9.01 13.20 3.00
CA GLY A 137 -10.26 13.19 3.78
C GLY A 137 -10.10 12.59 5.18
N ILE A 138 -8.88 12.38 5.67
CA ILE A 138 -8.63 11.82 6.99
C ILE A 138 -8.73 12.93 8.04
N VAL A 139 -9.53 12.70 9.07
CA VAL A 139 -9.62 13.57 10.26
C VAL A 139 -8.89 12.87 11.40
N PRO A 140 -7.72 13.36 11.85
CA PRO A 140 -7.01 12.79 12.98
C PRO A 140 -7.88 12.82 14.24
N ALA A 141 -7.82 11.74 15.04
CA ALA A 141 -8.41 11.75 16.36
C ALA A 141 -7.72 12.85 17.21
N VAL A 142 -8.53 13.75 17.78
CA VAL A 142 -8.11 14.80 18.72
C VAL A 142 -7.89 14.25 20.13
#